data_AF-A0A1Q2LJH1-F1
#
_entry.id   AF-A0A1Q2LJH1-F1
#
_cell.length_a   1.000
_cell.length_b   1.000
_cell.length_c   1.000
_cell.angle_alpha   90.00
_cell.angle_beta   90.00
_cell.angle_gamma   90.00
#
_symmetry.space_group_name_H-M   'P 1'
#
loop_
_entity.id
_entity.type
_entity.pdbx_description
1 polymer ?
#
loop_
_entity_poly.entity_id
_entity_poly.type
_entity_poly.pdbx_seq_one_letter_code
_entity_poly.pdbx_strand_id
1 'polypeptide(L)'
;MPWWLVKQIRRAVRKIARKVGAVSPYDFYDWRVPWASKKDIQQDRERYNALNTDGRFVIDSKNEYIVRDLKYINTEHGISYIPTYVRDLWGAKQVYKHKPSSHYDCGSSFCGFTTLLIPMGINIVLIDIRDLTDRFNTSLFKDIWGGGG
;
A
#
# COMPACT_ATOMS: atom_id res chain seq x y z
N MET A 1 -18.55 -21.44 -24.18
CA MET A 1 -19.49 -21.55 -23.03
C MET A 1 -20.32 -20.27 -22.94
N PRO A 2 -21.65 -20.33 -22.82
CA PRO A 2 -22.50 -19.15 -22.81
C PRO A 2 -22.23 -18.24 -21.60
N TRP A 3 -22.22 -16.91 -21.80
CA TRP A 3 -21.89 -15.91 -20.76
C TRP A 3 -22.79 -16.00 -19.51
N TRP A 4 -24.07 -16.34 -19.69
CA TRP A 4 -25.02 -16.52 -18.60
C TRP A 4 -24.68 -17.72 -17.69
N LEU A 5 -24.17 -18.80 -18.27
CA LEU A 5 -23.72 -19.98 -17.53
C LEU A 5 -22.47 -19.67 -16.69
N VAL A 6 -21.51 -18.95 -17.28
CA VAL A 6 -20.32 -18.44 -16.58
C VAL A 6 -20.71 -17.54 -15.39
N LYS A 7 -21.73 -16.70 -15.55
CA LYS A 7 -22.24 -15.81 -14.49
C LYS A 7 -22.87 -16.58 -13.32
N GLN A 8 -23.60 -17.66 -13.59
CA GLN A 8 -24.17 -18.50 -12.54
C GLN A 8 -23.09 -19.27 -11.77
N ILE A 9 -22.12 -19.85 -12.48
CA ILE A 9 -20.97 -20.54 -11.86
C ILE A 9 -20.21 -19.58 -10.93
N ARG A 10 -19.92 -18.35 -11.37
CA ARG A 10 -19.28 -17.32 -10.54
C ARG A 10 -20.06 -16.95 -9.28
N ARG A 11 -21.40 -16.98 -9.31
CA ARG A 11 -22.24 -16.71 -8.14
C ARG A 11 -22.18 -17.85 -7.13
N ALA A 12 -22.24 -19.10 -7.61
CA ALA A 12 -22.15 -20.28 -6.75
C ALA A 12 -20.78 -20.36 -6.06
N VAL A 13 -19.69 -20.16 -6.80
CA VAL A 13 -18.32 -20.14 -6.26
C VAL A 13 -18.14 -19.08 -5.18
N ARG A 14 -18.65 -17.84 -5.39
CA ARG A 14 -18.60 -16.78 -4.36
C ARG A 14 -19.38 -17.13 -3.10
N LYS A 15 -20.54 -17.77 -3.24
CA LYS A 15 -21.36 -18.19 -2.08
C LYS A 15 -20.65 -19.26 -1.26
N ILE A 16 -19.96 -20.20 -1.92
CA ILE A 16 -19.17 -21.24 -1.26
C ILE A 16 -17.94 -20.62 -0.57
N ALA A 17 -17.18 -19.79 -1.28
CA ALA A 17 -15.98 -19.12 -0.76
C ALA A 17 -16.28 -18.31 0.52
N ARG A 18 -17.34 -17.49 0.51
CA ARG A 18 -17.81 -16.75 1.70
C ARG A 18 -18.17 -17.65 2.88
N LYS A 19 -18.74 -18.83 2.61
CA LYS A 19 -19.20 -19.75 3.65
C LYS A 19 -18.05 -20.49 4.33
N VAL A 20 -16.93 -20.66 3.63
CA VAL A 20 -15.72 -21.33 4.15
C VAL A 20 -14.65 -20.35 4.62
N GLY A 21 -14.97 -19.05 4.70
CA GLY A 21 -14.02 -18.01 5.10
C GLY A 21 -12.87 -17.79 4.11
N ALA A 22 -12.93 -18.41 2.92
CA ALA A 22 -11.97 -18.18 1.86
C ALA A 22 -12.38 -16.93 1.08
N VAL A 23 -11.48 -15.94 1.01
CA VAL A 23 -11.63 -14.85 0.05
C VAL A 23 -11.56 -15.48 -1.34
N SER A 24 -12.65 -15.44 -2.11
CA SER A 24 -12.63 -15.99 -3.46
C SER A 24 -11.55 -15.26 -4.27
N PRO A 25 -10.73 -15.92 -5.10
CA PRO A 25 -9.82 -15.27 -6.04
C PRO A 25 -10.49 -14.18 -6.91
N TYR A 26 -11.82 -14.22 -7.02
CA TYR A 26 -12.64 -13.26 -7.75
C TYR A 26 -13.25 -12.13 -6.89
N ASP A 27 -13.25 -12.25 -5.56
CA ASP A 27 -13.63 -11.14 -4.66
C ASP A 27 -12.55 -10.05 -4.66
N PHE A 28 -11.31 -10.40 -5.01
CA PHE A 28 -10.23 -9.46 -5.21
C PHE A 28 -10.33 -8.62 -6.51
N TYR A 29 -11.20 -9.02 -7.46
CA TYR A 29 -11.48 -8.30 -8.71
C TYR A 29 -12.88 -7.65 -8.69
N ASP A 30 -13.51 -7.50 -7.52
CA ASP A 30 -14.75 -6.73 -7.46
C ASP A 30 -14.40 -5.23 -7.57
N TRP A 31 -14.31 -4.77 -8.81
CA TRP A 31 -14.16 -3.38 -9.29
C TRP A 31 -15.24 -2.41 -8.76
N ARG A 32 -16.02 -2.82 -7.76
CA ARG A 32 -17.08 -2.07 -7.11
C ARG A 32 -16.65 -1.56 -5.74
N VAL A 33 -15.35 -1.30 -5.56
CA VAL A 33 -14.88 -0.52 -4.42
C VAL A 33 -15.49 0.88 -4.59
N PRO A 34 -16.27 1.37 -3.60
CA PRO A 34 -16.89 2.67 -3.73
C PRO A 34 -15.82 3.75 -3.86
N TRP A 35 -16.09 4.78 -4.65
CA TRP A 35 -15.19 5.93 -4.69
C TRP A 35 -15.27 6.70 -3.37
N ALA A 36 -14.14 7.19 -2.88
CA ALA A 36 -14.10 8.17 -1.80
C ALA A 36 -15.01 9.36 -2.15
N SER A 37 -15.98 9.66 -1.31
CA SER A 37 -16.82 10.84 -1.51
C SER A 37 -16.01 12.11 -1.22
N LYS A 38 -16.49 13.27 -1.72
CA LYS A 38 -15.86 14.56 -1.38
C LYS A 38 -15.83 14.80 0.13
N LYS A 39 -16.87 14.34 0.83
CA LYS A 39 -16.97 14.43 2.29
C LYS A 39 -15.90 13.58 2.97
N ASP A 40 -15.66 12.37 2.49
CA ASP A 40 -14.63 11.47 3.04
C ASP A 40 -13.22 12.04 2.86
N ILE A 41 -12.96 12.68 1.72
CA ILE A 41 -11.67 13.32 1.43
C ILE A 41 -11.48 14.56 2.34
N GLN A 42 -12.53 15.37 2.49
CA GLN A 42 -12.50 16.54 3.36
C GLN A 42 -12.25 16.15 4.82
N GLN A 43 -12.94 15.11 5.29
CA GLN A 43 -12.79 14.61 6.65
C GLN A 43 -11.37 14.09 6.93
N ASP A 44 -10.77 13.35 5.99
CA ASP A 44 -9.39 12.87 6.14
C ASP A 44 -8.41 14.05 6.21
N ARG A 45 -8.61 15.07 5.37
CA ARG A 45 -7.76 16.27 5.36
C ARG A 45 -7.83 17.01 6.68
N GLU A 46 -9.03 17.27 7.16
CA GLU A 46 -9.27 17.94 8.45
C GLU A 46 -8.65 17.13 9.60
N ARG A 47 -8.85 15.80 9.59
CA ARG A 47 -8.28 14.91 10.60
C ARG A 47 -6.76 14.92 10.58
N TYR A 48 -6.13 14.83 9.40
CA TYR A 48 -4.68 14.89 9.28
C TYR A 48 -4.15 16.23 9.80
N ASN A 49 -4.71 17.35 9.34
CA ASN A 49 -4.26 18.68 9.75
C ASN A 49 -4.47 18.96 11.24
N ALA A 50 -5.52 18.39 11.86
CA ALA A 50 -5.75 18.50 13.29
C ALA A 50 -4.77 17.68 14.14
N LEU A 51 -4.30 16.55 13.62
CA LEU A 51 -3.31 15.69 14.29
C LEU A 51 -1.87 16.12 14.03
N ASN A 52 -1.62 16.79 12.91
CA ASN A 52 -0.30 17.24 12.52
C ASN A 52 0.12 18.47 13.33
N THR A 53 1.26 18.37 14.02
CA THR A 53 1.81 19.45 14.85
C THR A 53 2.82 20.32 14.11
N ASP A 54 3.28 19.92 12.91
CA ASP A 54 4.25 20.66 12.11
C ASP A 54 3.57 21.39 10.94
N GLY A 55 3.51 22.72 11.02
CA GLY A 55 2.86 23.57 10.02
C GLY A 55 3.41 23.46 8.60
N ARG A 56 4.60 22.89 8.40
CA ARG A 56 5.20 22.67 7.05
C ARG A 56 4.52 21.54 6.28
N PHE A 57 3.85 20.62 6.97
CA PHE A 57 3.22 19.44 6.38
C PHE A 57 1.71 19.56 6.24
N VAL A 58 1.14 20.77 6.37
CA VAL A 58 -0.31 20.98 6.18
C VAL A 58 -0.75 20.54 4.78
N ILE A 59 -1.77 19.69 4.74
CA ILE A 59 -2.42 19.31 3.49
C ILE A 59 -3.32 20.46 3.02
N ASP A 60 -2.98 21.03 1.87
CA ASP A 60 -3.72 22.09 1.19
C ASP A 60 -4.29 21.57 -0.14
N SER A 61 -5.60 21.74 -0.32
CA SER A 61 -6.33 21.35 -1.53
C SER A 61 -5.73 21.82 -2.85
N LYS A 62 -4.97 22.93 -2.86
CA LYS A 62 -4.33 23.46 -4.07
C LYS A 62 -3.16 22.60 -4.58
N ASN A 63 -2.60 21.76 -3.72
CA ASN A 63 -1.41 20.94 -3.99
C ASN A 63 -1.74 19.43 -4.10
N GLU A 64 -3.02 19.07 -4.13
CA GLU A 64 -3.45 17.67 -4.07
C GLU A 64 -3.71 17.05 -5.44
N TYR A 65 -3.36 15.78 -5.58
CA TYR A 65 -3.86 14.90 -6.61
C TYR A 65 -4.66 13.77 -5.97
N ILE A 66 -5.98 13.76 -6.17
CA ILE A 66 -6.88 12.82 -5.48
C ILE A 66 -7.10 11.55 -6.31
N VAL A 67 -6.75 10.41 -5.72
CA VAL A 67 -6.99 9.08 -6.29
C VAL A 67 -8.13 8.40 -5.52
N ARG A 68 -9.37 8.60 -6.00
CA ARG A 68 -10.61 8.31 -5.24
C ARG A 68 -10.95 6.82 -5.13
N ASP A 69 -10.44 6.03 -6.05
CA ASP A 69 -10.71 4.59 -6.20
C ASP A 69 -9.85 3.72 -5.27
N LEU A 70 -8.80 4.27 -4.67
CA LEU A 70 -7.88 3.51 -3.80
C LEU A 70 -8.26 3.52 -2.31
N LYS A 71 -9.10 4.46 -1.84
CA LYS A 71 -9.34 4.68 -0.38
C LYS A 71 -9.84 3.43 0.36
N TYR A 72 -10.73 2.67 -0.27
CA TYR A 72 -11.36 1.49 0.36
C TYR A 72 -10.87 0.17 -0.21
N ILE A 73 -9.77 0.20 -0.98
CA ILE A 73 -9.14 -1.03 -1.43
C ILE A 73 -8.47 -1.65 -0.21
N ASN A 74 -8.89 -2.87 0.14
CA ASN A 74 -8.26 -3.62 1.21
C ASN A 74 -6.86 -4.09 0.74
N THR A 75 -5.83 -3.42 1.25
CA THR A 75 -4.43 -3.70 0.91
C THR A 75 -3.85 -4.92 1.62
N GLU A 76 -4.54 -5.43 2.64
CA GLU A 76 -4.02 -6.49 3.51
C GLU A 76 -4.33 -7.89 2.99
N HIS A 77 -5.32 -8.01 2.09
CA HIS A 77 -5.71 -9.28 1.49
C HIS A 77 -5.71 -9.18 -0.04
N GLY A 78 -4.51 -9.25 -0.63
CA GLY A 78 -4.22 -10.16 -1.74
C GLY A 78 -4.31 -9.72 -3.22
N ILE A 79 -4.93 -8.60 -3.62
CA ILE A 79 -4.71 -8.03 -4.99
C ILE A 79 -4.51 -6.51 -4.93
N SER A 80 -3.70 -6.06 -3.98
CA SER A 80 -3.16 -4.69 -3.96
C SER A 80 -1.74 -4.60 -4.51
N TYR A 81 -1.19 -5.69 -5.04
CA TYR A 81 0.18 -5.68 -5.57
C TYR A 81 0.31 -4.71 -6.75
N ILE A 82 -0.65 -4.63 -7.68
CA ILE A 82 -0.47 -3.84 -8.91
C ILE A 82 -0.46 -2.32 -8.64
N PRO A 83 -1.42 -1.72 -7.91
CA PRO A 83 -1.38 -0.27 -7.68
C PRO A 83 -0.20 0.18 -6.82
N THR A 84 0.16 -0.57 -5.77
CA THR A 84 1.32 -0.23 -4.93
C THR A 84 2.63 -0.50 -5.66
N TYR A 85 2.76 -1.63 -6.39
CA TYR A 85 3.97 -1.93 -7.15
C TYR A 85 4.17 -0.95 -8.31
N VAL A 86 3.12 -0.50 -9.00
CA VAL A 86 3.24 0.53 -10.05
C VAL A 86 3.71 1.87 -9.46
N ARG A 87 3.21 2.26 -8.29
CA ARG A 87 3.68 3.44 -7.56
C ARG A 87 5.15 3.28 -7.16
N ASP A 88 5.50 2.14 -6.58
CA ASP A 88 6.87 1.83 -6.15
C ASP A 88 7.83 1.79 -7.36
N LEU A 89 7.40 1.23 -8.49
CA LEU A 89 8.15 1.22 -9.75
C LEU A 89 8.32 2.62 -10.34
N TRP A 90 7.28 3.45 -10.30
CA TRP A 90 7.38 4.85 -10.71
C TRP A 90 8.38 5.62 -9.85
N GLY A 91 8.31 5.46 -8.52
CA GLY A 91 9.27 6.03 -7.59
C GLY A 91 10.69 5.57 -7.90
N ALA A 92 10.87 4.26 -8.13
CA ALA A 92 12.19 3.68 -8.36
C ALA A 92 12.78 4.19 -9.67
N LYS A 93 11.95 4.38 -10.70
CA LYS A 93 12.34 5.03 -11.95
C LYS A 93 12.84 6.46 -11.74
N GLN A 94 12.22 7.23 -10.83
CA GLN A 94 12.71 8.57 -10.51
C GLN A 94 14.07 8.53 -9.81
N VAL A 95 14.26 7.63 -8.85
CA VAL A 95 15.54 7.46 -8.16
C VAL A 95 16.64 7.03 -9.13
N TYR A 96 16.37 6.04 -9.98
CA TYR A 96 17.29 5.57 -11.01
C TYR A 96 17.70 6.68 -11.99
N LYS A 97 16.75 7.53 -12.41
CA LYS A 97 17.00 8.62 -13.33
C LYS A 97 17.92 9.69 -12.74
N HIS A 98 17.74 10.03 -11.46
CA HIS A 98 18.45 11.16 -10.83
C HIS A 98 19.69 10.72 -10.04
N LYS A 99 19.85 9.42 -9.76
CA LYS A 99 21.03 8.82 -9.10
C LYS A 99 21.52 9.60 -7.88
N PRO A 100 20.66 9.81 -6.86
CA PRO A 100 21.11 10.47 -5.64
C PRO A 100 22.21 9.65 -4.96
N SER A 101 23.14 10.33 -4.28
CA SER A 101 24.18 9.67 -3.49
C SER A 101 23.61 8.93 -2.28
N SER A 102 22.46 9.37 -1.76
CA SER A 102 21.70 8.70 -0.70
C SER A 102 20.20 8.92 -0.90
N HIS A 103 19.42 7.87 -0.62
CA HIS A 103 17.97 7.91 -0.65
C HIS A 103 17.42 7.65 0.76
N TYR A 104 16.54 8.53 1.23
CA TYR A 104 15.85 8.37 2.52
C TYR A 104 14.40 7.98 2.23
N ASP A 105 14.01 6.79 2.68
CA ASP A 105 12.64 6.29 2.59
C ASP A 105 12.02 6.23 3.99
N CYS A 106 10.78 6.66 4.12
CA CYS A 106 10.04 6.64 5.37
C CYS A 106 8.75 5.83 5.19
N GLY A 107 8.67 4.69 5.88
CA GLY A 107 7.45 3.89 5.96
C GLY A 107 7.10 3.04 4.73
N SER A 108 7.94 2.95 3.69
CA SER A 108 7.69 1.97 2.63
C SER A 108 7.96 0.55 3.14
N SER A 109 7.21 -0.43 2.61
CA SER A 109 7.50 -1.83 2.87
C SER A 109 8.88 -2.20 2.32
N PHE A 110 9.68 -2.91 3.11
CA PHE A 110 10.98 -3.43 2.66
C PHE A 110 10.81 -4.30 1.40
N CYS A 111 9.80 -5.18 1.38
CA CYS A 111 9.54 -6.08 0.25
C CYS A 111 8.96 -5.40 -1.01
N GLY A 112 8.67 -4.10 -0.96
CA GLY A 112 8.09 -3.33 -2.09
C GLY A 112 9.11 -2.37 -2.69
N PHE A 113 8.91 -1.08 -2.47
CA PHE A 113 9.76 -0.02 -2.99
C PHE A 113 11.26 -0.20 -2.73
N THR A 114 11.64 -0.58 -1.50
CA THR A 114 13.06 -0.66 -1.10
C THR A 114 13.84 -1.70 -1.91
N THR A 115 13.26 -2.88 -2.15
CA THR A 115 13.93 -3.94 -2.95
C THR A 115 14.16 -3.53 -4.40
N LEU A 116 13.35 -2.63 -4.96
CA LEU A 116 13.60 -2.08 -6.30
C LEU A 116 14.84 -1.19 -6.36
N LEU A 117 15.24 -0.58 -5.25
CA LEU A 117 16.38 0.35 -5.17
C LEU A 117 17.72 -0.37 -4.93
N ILE A 118 17.73 -1.52 -4.26
CA ILE A 118 18.96 -2.28 -3.91
C ILE A 118 19.88 -2.50 -5.13
N PRO A 119 19.40 -2.93 -6.31
CA PRO A 119 20.27 -3.17 -7.46
C PRO A 119 20.92 -1.91 -8.04
N MET A 120 20.46 -0.72 -7.65
CA MET A 120 20.99 0.55 -8.15
C MET A 120 22.32 0.93 -7.48
N GLY A 121 22.73 0.24 -6.41
CA GLY A 121 23.99 0.49 -5.72
C GLY A 121 24.06 1.85 -5.02
N ILE A 122 22.91 2.48 -4.77
CA ILE A 122 22.80 3.73 -4.02
C ILE A 122 22.73 3.44 -2.52
N ASN A 123 23.18 4.37 -1.69
CA ASN A 123 22.98 4.28 -0.25
C ASN A 123 21.49 4.49 0.07
N ILE A 124 20.87 3.58 0.82
CA ILE A 124 19.45 3.62 1.17
C ILE A 124 19.32 3.67 2.69
N VAL A 125 18.62 4.67 3.20
CA VAL A 125 18.28 4.82 4.62
C VAL A 125 16.78 4.63 4.78
N LEU A 126 16.38 3.53 5.41
CA LEU A 126 14.99 3.23 5.71
C LEU A 126 14.65 3.71 7.12
N ILE A 127 13.65 4.57 7.24
CA ILE A 127 13.08 5.04 8.50
C ILE A 127 11.74 4.33 8.67
N ASP A 128 11.72 3.30 9.51
CA ASP A 128 10.48 2.60 9.85
C ASP A 128 9.81 3.30 11.03
N ILE A 129 8.66 3.93 10.76
CA ILE A 129 7.86 4.65 11.76
C ILE A 129 6.72 3.80 12.33
N ARG A 130 6.61 2.53 11.91
CA ARG A 130 5.57 1.63 12.41
C ARG A 130 5.92 1.18 13.82
N ASP A 131 4.88 0.97 14.61
CA ASP A 131 5.05 0.43 15.95
C ASP A 131 5.72 -0.96 15.87
N LEU A 132 6.97 -1.02 16.33
CA LEU A 132 7.80 -2.23 16.28
C LEU A 132 7.37 -3.27 17.31
N THR A 133 6.46 -2.92 18.23
CA THR A 133 6.01 -3.82 19.30
C THR A 133 5.28 -5.05 18.78
N ASP A 134 4.73 -5.02 17.56
CA ASP A 134 3.88 -6.12 17.08
C ASP A 134 4.53 -7.04 16.02
N ARG A 135 5.51 -6.64 15.19
CA ARG A 135 5.91 -7.47 14.01
C ARG A 135 7.36 -7.39 13.50
N PHE A 136 8.35 -7.51 14.37
CA PHE A 136 9.68 -8.06 13.99
C PHE A 136 9.84 -9.55 14.31
N ASN A 137 8.73 -10.28 14.48
CA ASN A 137 8.75 -11.73 14.65
C ASN A 137 8.86 -12.49 13.31
N THR A 138 9.63 -11.95 12.35
CA THR A 138 10.03 -12.71 11.17
C THR A 138 11.34 -13.41 11.48
N SER A 139 11.47 -14.69 11.12
CA SER A 139 12.71 -15.45 11.31
C SER A 139 13.92 -14.83 10.60
N LEU A 140 13.69 -13.87 9.70
CA LEU A 140 14.72 -13.14 8.96
C LEU A 140 15.63 -12.28 9.86
N PHE A 141 15.10 -11.77 10.99
CA PHE A 141 15.82 -10.87 11.89
C PHE A 141 16.11 -11.49 13.27
N LYS A 142 15.71 -12.75 13.50
CA LYS A 142 15.99 -13.45 14.77
C LYS A 142 17.47 -13.76 14.96
N ASP A 143 18.22 -13.92 13.87
CA ASP A 143 19.65 -14.22 13.90
C ASP A 143 20.52 -12.95 13.90
N ILE A 144 19.93 -11.77 13.80
CA ILE A 144 20.63 -10.48 13.91
C ILE A 144 20.48 -9.97 15.35
N TRP A 145 21.07 -10.70 16.29
CA TRP A 145 21.37 -10.17 17.61
C TRP A 145 22.60 -9.26 17.50
N GLY A 146 22.42 -7.94 17.63
CA GLY A 146 23.56 -7.02 17.75
C GLY A 146 23.24 -5.53 17.72
N GLY A 147 22.87 -4.98 18.88
CA GLY A 147 22.96 -3.54 19.25
C GLY A 147 21.88 -2.63 18.65
N GLY A 148 21.27 -1.68 19.35
CA GLY A 148 21.39 -1.18 20.72
C GLY A 148 20.69 0.19 20.75
N GLY A 149 20.11 0.57 21.89
CA GLY A 149 19.61 1.93 22.18
C GLY A 149 18.18 2.22 21.76
#